data_AF-A0A3A8B1F5-F1
#
_entry.id   AF-A0A3A8B1F5-F1
#
_cell.length_a   1.000
_cell.length_b   1.000
_cell.length_c   1.000
_cell.angle_alpha   90.00
_cell.angle_beta   90.00
_cell.angle_gamma   90.00
#
_symmetry.space_group_name_H-M   'P 1'
#
loop_
_entity.id
_entity.type
_entity.pdbx_description
1 polymer ?
#
loop_
_entity_poly.entity_id
_entity_poly.type
_entity_poly.pdbx_seq_one_letter_code
_entity_poly.pdbx_strand_id
1 'polypeptide(L)'
;MQFPGPVVLIGGNGDIGKRLVPMLLDHLACPILLVSRNAGTSHETVEALQLDIAAEDATYKLPPGATVVNLIQAKPPAVAA
;
A
#
# COMPACT_ATOMS: atom_id res chain seq x y z
N MET A 1 -1.18 20.62 11.98
CA MET A 1 -0.08 19.93 11.28
C MET A 1 -0.72 18.84 10.45
N GLN A 2 -0.62 18.91 9.12
CA GLN A 2 -1.16 17.87 8.25
C GLN A 2 -0.12 16.75 8.22
N PHE A 3 -0.42 15.61 8.84
CA PHE A 3 0.41 14.43 8.67
C PHE A 3 0.45 14.09 7.17
N PRO A 4 1.62 13.72 6.60
CA PRO A 4 1.65 13.20 5.25
C PRO A 4 0.66 12.03 5.15
N GLY A 5 -0.14 12.02 4.07
CA GLY A 5 -1.12 10.96 3.84
C GLY A 5 -0.47 9.57 3.85
N PRO A 6 -1.24 8.50 4.09
CA PRO A 6 -0.69 7.16 4.25
C PRO A 6 0.05 6.71 2.98
N VAL A 7 1.05 5.85 3.14
CA VAL A 7 1.73 5.20 2.02
C VAL A 7 1.02 3.89 1.70
N VAL A 8 0.58 3.72 0.45
CA VAL A 8 -0.04 2.48 -0.02
C VAL A 8 0.98 1.70 -0.86
N LEU A 9 1.30 0.49 -0.44
CA LEU A 9 2.20 -0.41 -1.17
C LEU A 9 1.40 -1.52 -1.87
N ILE A 10 1.20 -1.39 -3.18
CA ILE A 10 0.58 -2.45 -3.98
C ILE A 10 1.64 -3.52 -4.25
N GLY A 11 1.32 -4.77 -3.90
CA GLY A 11 2.29 -5.86 -3.84
C GLY A 11 3.16 -5.84 -2.58
N GLY A 12 2.72 -5.14 -1.52
CA GLY A 12 3.48 -4.97 -0.28
C GLY A 12 3.89 -6.28 0.42
N ASN A 13 3.16 -7.38 0.22
CA ASN A 13 3.49 -8.70 0.78
C ASN A 13 4.56 -9.47 -0.03
N GLY A 14 4.96 -8.95 -1.21
CA GLY A 14 6.01 -9.53 -2.03
C GLY A 14 7.41 -9.24 -1.50
N ASP A 15 8.43 -9.83 -2.14
CA ASP A 15 9.83 -9.75 -1.67
C ASP A 15 10.37 -8.31 -1.60
N ILE A 16 9.98 -7.46 -2.56
CA ILE A 16 10.35 -6.04 -2.57
C ILE A 16 9.67 -5.32 -1.41
N GLY A 17 8.38 -5.55 -1.20
CA GLY A 17 7.61 -4.90 -0.13
C GLY A 17 8.13 -5.25 1.26
N LYS A 18 8.47 -6.52 1.50
CA LYS A 18 9.09 -6.98 2.76
C LYS A 18 10.42 -6.28 3.09
N ARG A 19 11.15 -5.81 2.08
CA ARG A 19 12.40 -5.05 2.26
C ARG A 19 12.15 -3.56 2.37
N LEU A 20 11.17 -3.05 1.64
CA LEU A 20 10.84 -1.63 1.62
C LEU A 20 10.14 -1.16 2.90
N VAL A 21 9.25 -1.98 3.49
CA VAL A 21 8.49 -1.60 4.68
C VAL A 21 9.39 -1.20 5.85
N PRO A 22 10.41 -1.99 6.26
CA PRO A 22 11.34 -1.57 7.30
C PRO A 22 12.04 -0.24 6.99
N MET A 23 12.50 -0.06 5.75
CA MET A 23 13.17 1.19 5.34
C MET A 23 12.23 2.40 5.42
N LEU A 24 10.95 2.22 5.07
CA LEU A 24 9.96 3.30 5.19
C LEU A 24 9.68 3.61 6.66
N LEU A 25 9.56 2.61 7.52
CA LEU A 25 9.35 2.80 8.96
C LEU A 25 10.54 3.51 9.64
N ASP A 26 11.76 3.25 9.17
CA ASP A 26 12.97 3.90 9.68
C ASP A 26 13.05 5.40 9.34
N HIS A 27 12.38 5.83 8.28
CA HIS A 27 12.50 7.19 7.72
C HIS A 27 11.21 8.01 7.72
N LEU A 28 10.05 7.38 7.91
CA LEU A 28 8.75 8.02 7.82
C LEU A 28 7.89 7.69 9.04
N ALA A 29 7.34 8.74 9.66
CA ALA A 29 6.31 8.61 10.70
C ALA A 29 4.91 8.69 10.08
N CYS A 30 4.59 7.81 9.12
CA CYS A 30 3.26 7.73 8.50
C CYS A 30 2.72 6.30 8.45
N PRO A 31 1.38 6.11 8.47
CA PRO A 31 0.78 4.80 8.30
C PRO A 31 1.11 4.18 6.94
N ILE A 32 1.31 2.87 6.91
CA ILE A 32 1.58 2.09 5.70
C ILE A 32 0.43 1.11 5.49
N LEU A 33 -0.18 1.12 4.31
CA LEU A 33 -1.18 0.16 3.89
C LEU A 33 -0.59 -0.80 2.85
N LEU A 34 -0.47 -2.07 3.18
CA LEU A 34 -0.02 -3.13 2.28
C LEU A 34 -1.21 -3.70 1.52
N VAL A 35 -1.23 -3.51 0.21
CA VAL A 35 -2.25 -4.08 -0.67
C VAL A 35 -1.70 -5.32 -1.35
N SER A 36 -2.40 -6.44 -1.20
CA SER A 36 -2.01 -7.72 -1.80
C SER A 36 -3.24 -8.56 -2.10
N ARG A 37 -3.16 -9.45 -3.10
CA ARG A 37 -4.21 -10.45 -3.35
C ARG A 37 -4.31 -11.50 -2.25
N ASN A 38 -3.22 -11.67 -1.50
CA ASN A 38 -3.13 -12.61 -0.39
C ASN A 38 -3.27 -11.87 0.93
N ALA A 39 -3.94 -12.50 1.91
CA ALA A 39 -3.97 -12.01 3.28
C ALA A 39 -2.55 -11.75 3.81
N GLY A 40 -2.40 -10.68 4.58
CA GLY A 40 -1.15 -10.31 5.27
C GLY A 40 -1.39 -10.12 6.75
N THR A 41 -0.33 -9.81 7.48
CA THR A 41 -0.41 -9.51 8.91
C THR A 41 -0.31 -8.00 9.12
N SER A 42 -1.29 -7.43 9.80
CA SER A 42 -1.24 -6.05 10.27
C SER A 42 -0.47 -5.98 11.60
N HIS A 43 0.31 -4.91 11.81
CA HIS A 43 1.01 -4.65 13.05
C HIS A 43 1.29 -3.14 13.20
N GLU A 44 1.00 -2.58 14.39
CA GLU A 44 1.24 -1.17 14.74
C GLU A 44 0.78 -0.18 13.65
N THR A 45 1.72 0.38 12.87
CA THR A 45 1.51 1.39 11.83
C THR A 45 1.37 0.80 10.42
N VAL A 46 1.41 -0.53 10.30
CA VAL A 46 1.29 -1.28 9.06
C VAL A 46 -0.02 -2.06 9.05
N GLU A 47 -0.90 -1.71 8.12
CA GLU A 47 -2.15 -2.43 7.89
C GLU A 47 -2.06 -3.29 6.63
N ALA A 48 -2.61 -4.49 6.65
CA ALA A 48 -2.73 -5.35 5.48
C ALA A 48 -4.16 -5.33 4.95
N LEU A 49 -4.31 -4.98 3.67
CA LEU A 49 -5.56 -5.04 2.93
C LEU A 49 -5.47 -6.11 1.84
N GLN A 50 -6.31 -7.14 1.99
CA GLN A 50 -6.50 -8.12 0.93
C GLN A 50 -7.40 -7.53 -0.15
N LEU A 51 -6.84 -7.24 -1.32
CA LEU A 51 -7.54 -6.62 -2.43
C LEU A 51 -6.91 -7.04 -3.75
N ASP A 52 -7.76 -7.40 -4.72
CA ASP A 52 -7.35 -7.46 -6.12
C ASP A 52 -7.40 -6.06 -6.72
N ILE A 53 -6.22 -5.49 -6.96
CA ILE A 53 -6.10 -4.12 -7.48
C ILE A 53 -6.58 -3.98 -8.93
N ALA A 54 -6.76 -5.11 -9.64
CA ALA A 54 -7.33 -5.11 -10.98
C ALA A 54 -8.86 -5.00 -10.99
N ALA A 55 -9.52 -5.17 -9.84
CA ALA A 55 -10.97 -5.03 -9.73
C ALA A 55 -11.41 -3.57 -9.95
N GLU A 56 -12.57 -3.37 -10.58
CA GLU A 56 -13.11 -2.05 -10.93
C GLU A 56 -13.34 -1.15 -9.69
N ASP A 57 -13.63 -1.76 -8.54
CA ASP A 57 -13.92 -1.04 -7.29
C ASP A 57 -12.69 -0.80 -6.40
N ALA A 58 -11.50 -1.22 -6.86
CA ALA A 58 -10.28 -1.20 -6.05
C ALA A 58 -9.87 0.22 -5.62
N THR A 59 -10.03 1.22 -6.48
CA THR A 59 -9.65 2.61 -6.19
C THR A 59 -10.43 3.20 -5.02
N TYR A 60 -11.71 2.83 -4.86
CA TYR A 60 -12.56 3.34 -3.76
C TYR A 60 -12.18 2.76 -2.39
N LYS A 61 -11.35 1.71 -2.37
CA LYS A 61 -10.88 1.05 -1.14
C LYS A 61 -9.54 1.60 -0.68
N LEU A 62 -8.91 2.49 -1.45
CA LEU A 62 -7.66 3.14 -1.06
C LEU A 62 -7.93 4.43 -0.28
N PRO A 63 -7.15 4.72 0.76
CA PRO A 63 -7.33 5.94 1.53
C PRO A 63 -7.08 7.20 0.67
N PRO A 64 -7.90 8.24 0.82
CA PRO A 64 -7.73 9.49 0.07
C PRO A 64 -6.42 10.19 0.47
N GLY A 65 -5.78 10.86 -0.49
CA GLY A 65 -4.53 11.59 -0.26
C GLY A 65 -3.31 10.69 0.00
N ALA A 66 -3.43 9.39 -0.27
CA ALA A 66 -2.35 8.45 -0.13
C ALA A 66 -1.26 8.64 -1.19
N THR A 67 -0.01 8.41 -0.79
CA THR A 67 1.08 8.19 -1.75
C THR A 67 1.08 6.73 -2.15
N VAL A 68 0.84 6.44 -3.43
CA VAL A 68 0.76 5.06 -3.92
C VAL A 68 2.08 4.63 -4.55
N VAL A 69 2.62 3.50 -4.09
CA VAL A 69 3.80 2.85 -4.65
C VAL A 69 3.38 1.50 -5.23
N ASN A 70 3.53 1.35 -6.54
CA ASN A 70 3.23 0.10 -7.23
C ASN A 70 4.48 -0.78 -7.32
N LEU A 71 4.47 -1.93 -6.64
CA LEU A 71 5.57 -2.91 -6.65
C LEU A 71 5.30 -4.12 -7.56
N ILE A 72 4.18 -4.11 -8.30
CA ILE A 72 3.83 -5.17 -9.24
C ILE A 72 3.85 -4.66 -10.69
N GLN A 73 4.04 -5.58 -11.63
CA GLN A 73 3.99 -5.23 -13.06
C GLN A 73 2.57 -4.88 -13.55
N ALA A 74 1.53 -5.31 -12.84
CA ALA A 74 0.17 -4.95 -13.22
C ALA A 74 0.00 -3.43 -13.10
N LYS A 75 -0.44 -2.79 -14.19
CA LYS A 75 -0.90 -1.40 -14.16
C LYS A 75 -2.36 -1.43 -13.70
N PRO A 76 -2.68 -0.99 -12.47
CA PRO A 76 -4.06 -0.90 -12.06
C PRO A 76 -4.76 0.10 -13.01
N PRO A 77 -5.91 -0.24 -13.62
CA PRO A 77 -6.55 0.63 -14.61
C PRO A 77 -6.87 2.03 -14.08
N ALA A 78 -7.02 2.18 -12.75
CA ALA A 78 -7.52 3.39 -12.12
C ALA A 78 -6.63 3.96 -10.99
N VAL A 79 -5.47 3.37 -10.71
CA VAL A 79 -4.57 3.82 -9.60
C VAL A 79 -3.34 4.57 -10.13
N ALA A 80 -3.13 4.60 -11.44
CA ALA A 80 -2.15 5.45 -12.10
C ALA A 80 -2.87 6.66 -12.71
N ALA A 81 -3.01 7.72 -11.92
CA ALA A 81 -3.28 9.07 -12.39
C ALA A 81 -2.03 9.93 -12.16
#